data_AF-A0A939YEA3-F1
#
_entry.id   AF-A0A939YEA3-F1
#
_cell.length_a   1.000
_cell.length_b   1.000
_cell.length_c   1.000
_cell.angle_alpha   90.00
_cell.angle_beta   90.00
_cell.angle_gamma   90.00
#
_symmetry.space_group_name_H-M   'P 1'
#
loop_
_entity.id
_entity.type
_entity.pdbx_description
1 polymer ?
#
loop_
_entity_poly.entity_id
_entity_poly.type
_entity_poly.pdbx_seq_one_letter_code
_entity_poly.pdbx_strand_id
1 'polypeptide(L)'
;MEYNYKCGCRGRGLCAKGSNTGHYGQLNTFNYLADIPENQEVTDLVEVQFKNTRKGYFHNVNNLPLQNGDLVAVEATAGHDIGTVTLTGKLVALQIKKANLKSNEEIRRIYRIARPNDLERYEAAKAREHETMIKSRQIAKDLGLEMKIGDVEYQGDGNKAIFYYIADGRVDFRQLIKVLAEEFRVRIEMKQIGARQEAGRIGGFGPCGRELCCATWMKNFVSVGTGSARFQYLSLNPQKLAGQCAKLKCCMNYEVDQYIEAGQKILHKDVILQSQDGDYYFFKADVLSGMVTYSSDKRLAANLVTITADRALEIAEMNKKGEKPETIELGGRKEPERPVDLATQDDLNRFDKKKKKRNPIITTMVRTIHNPLPRRKNPRMHRQVLLLLMVVLLLASCDRSTLMHSYQPVKDNCWDRADTIRFTLPALTQDDNCSVLIGLRLTNSYPYEQLVIQVEQDLQHPTTHRLDTITYNLTGNNGEFTAKGINYFQYETQGLPLDLKKGQTGEIRIRHLMHREVLPGITDVGIHIIR
;
A
#
# COMPACT_ATOMS: atom_id res chain seq x y z
N MET A 1 -9.19 -42.87 13.13
CA MET A 1 -8.00 -42.00 12.94
C MET A 1 -8.50 -40.57 12.94
N GLU A 2 -8.34 -39.87 14.07
CA GLU A 2 -8.67 -38.45 14.15
C GLU A 2 -7.59 -37.64 13.43
N TYR A 3 -7.93 -37.08 12.27
CA TYR A 3 -7.05 -36.17 11.55
C TYR A 3 -7.03 -34.84 12.30
N ASN A 4 -5.96 -34.63 13.08
CA ASN A 4 -5.64 -33.34 13.67
C ASN A 4 -5.21 -32.38 12.54
N TYR A 5 -6.16 -31.60 12.03
CA TYR A 5 -5.86 -30.46 11.15
C TYR A 5 -5.09 -29.41 11.97
N LYS A 6 -3.76 -29.43 11.89
CA LYS A 6 -2.93 -28.33 12.40
C LYS A 6 -3.15 -27.11 11.52
N CYS A 7 -4.21 -26.36 11.83
CA CYS A 7 -4.39 -24.99 11.36
C CYS A 7 -3.17 -24.18 11.80
N GLY A 8 -2.29 -23.86 10.85
CA GLY A 8 -1.03 -23.17 11.11
C GLY A 8 -1.28 -21.82 11.79
N CYS A 9 -0.81 -21.69 13.03
CA CYS A 9 -0.78 -20.45 13.78
C CYS A 9 0.14 -19.43 13.08
N ARG A 10 -0.38 -18.68 12.09
CA ARG A 10 0.06 -17.34 11.64
C ARG A 10 -0.71 -16.79 10.41
N GLY A 11 -1.79 -17.43 9.97
CA GLY A 11 -2.72 -16.85 9.01
C GLY A 11 -4.12 -17.42 9.27
N ARG A 12 -5.11 -16.55 9.50
CA ARG A 12 -6.53 -16.84 9.76
C ARG A 12 -7.09 -18.07 9.00
N GLY A 13 -6.87 -19.31 9.49
CA GLY A 13 -7.40 -20.51 8.84
C GLY A 13 -6.79 -20.86 7.47
N LEU A 14 -5.65 -20.28 7.10
CA LEU A 14 -5.05 -20.45 5.76
C LEU A 14 -3.97 -21.52 5.78
N CYS A 15 -4.05 -22.45 4.83
CA CYS A 15 -3.06 -23.51 4.63
C CYS A 15 -1.69 -22.92 4.22
N ALA A 16 -0.64 -23.19 4.99
CA ALA A 16 0.71 -22.70 4.68
C ALA A 16 1.26 -23.22 3.34
N LYS A 17 0.77 -24.38 2.89
CA LYS A 17 1.07 -24.96 1.57
C LYS A 17 0.29 -24.32 0.41
N GLY A 18 -0.77 -23.55 0.72
CA GLY A 18 -1.63 -22.92 -0.28
C GLY A 18 -1.12 -21.58 -0.78
N SER A 19 -0.24 -20.93 -0.04
CA SER A 19 0.45 -19.71 -0.48
C SER A 19 1.58 -20.07 -1.43
N ASN A 20 1.52 -19.58 -2.67
CA ASN A 20 2.71 -19.40 -3.49
C ASN A 20 3.58 -18.31 -2.84
N THR A 21 4.41 -18.71 -1.87
CA THR A 21 5.31 -17.83 -1.11
C THR A 21 6.37 -17.14 -1.97
N GLY A 22 6.48 -17.50 -3.26
CA GLY A 22 7.47 -16.97 -4.20
C GLY A 22 6.94 -16.03 -5.29
N HIS A 23 5.65 -15.68 -5.33
CA HIS A 23 5.12 -14.76 -6.34
C HIS A 23 4.26 -13.67 -5.70
N TYR A 24 4.79 -12.45 -5.60
CA TYR A 24 3.99 -11.22 -5.55
C TYR A 24 3.61 -10.78 -6.97
N GLY A 25 3.19 -11.74 -7.80
CA GLY A 25 2.86 -11.52 -9.20
C GLY A 25 1.41 -11.07 -9.38
N GLN A 26 1.11 -10.50 -10.54
CA GLN A 26 -0.27 -10.29 -10.97
C GLN A 26 -1.03 -11.62 -10.96
N LEU A 27 -2.35 -11.61 -10.74
CA LEU A 27 -3.22 -12.80 -10.69
C LEU A 27 -2.81 -13.90 -9.70
N ASN A 28 -2.20 -13.53 -8.58
CA ASN A 28 -1.93 -14.47 -7.50
C ASN A 28 -3.19 -15.22 -7.09
N THR A 29 -3.06 -16.54 -6.94
CA THR A 29 -4.18 -17.39 -6.52
C THR A 29 -3.72 -18.29 -5.39
N PHE A 30 -4.57 -18.38 -4.37
CA PHE A 30 -4.30 -19.15 -3.17
C PHE A 30 -5.02 -20.49 -3.25
N ASN A 31 -4.28 -21.59 -3.07
CA ASN A 31 -4.88 -22.92 -3.08
C ASN A 31 -5.40 -23.27 -1.67
N TYR A 32 -6.65 -22.93 -1.39
CA TYR A 32 -7.30 -23.20 -0.09
C TYR A 32 -7.40 -24.68 0.25
N LEU A 33 -7.35 -25.59 -0.74
CA LEU A 33 -7.51 -27.04 -0.55
C LEU A 33 -6.17 -27.79 -0.56
N ALA A 34 -5.04 -27.09 -0.43
CA ALA A 34 -3.70 -27.70 -0.48
C ALA A 34 -3.43 -28.69 0.67
N ASP A 35 -4.08 -28.52 1.83
CA ASP A 35 -3.89 -29.38 3.00
C ASP A 35 -4.76 -30.66 2.98
N ILE A 36 -5.62 -30.81 1.97
CA ILE A 36 -6.52 -31.97 1.83
C ILE A 36 -5.85 -33.02 0.94
N PRO A 37 -5.51 -34.21 1.46
CA PRO A 37 -4.70 -35.20 0.75
C PRO A 37 -5.36 -35.76 -0.53
N GLU A 38 -6.69 -35.90 -0.55
CA GLU A 38 -7.42 -36.45 -1.71
C GLU A 38 -7.70 -35.40 -2.80
N ASN A 39 -7.35 -34.13 -2.60
CA ASN A 39 -7.75 -33.07 -3.54
C ASN A 39 -7.02 -33.13 -4.89
N GLN A 40 -5.82 -33.72 -4.94
CA GLN A 40 -5.01 -33.79 -6.15
C GLN A 40 -5.49 -34.89 -7.12
N GLU A 41 -6.09 -35.96 -6.61
CA GLU A 41 -6.53 -37.11 -7.42
C GLU A 41 -7.87 -36.90 -8.15
N VAL A 42 -8.58 -35.81 -7.83
CA VAL A 42 -9.94 -35.57 -8.37
C VAL A 42 -9.92 -35.12 -9.83
N THR A 43 -8.87 -34.43 -10.28
CA THR A 43 -8.84 -33.83 -11.62
C THR A 43 -7.43 -33.75 -12.21
N ASP A 44 -7.29 -34.17 -13.47
CA ASP A 44 -6.05 -34.08 -14.26
C ASP A 44 -5.78 -32.67 -14.82
N LEU A 45 -6.61 -31.69 -14.46
CA LEU A 45 -6.55 -30.33 -14.95
C LEU A 45 -5.69 -29.46 -14.03
N VAL A 46 -4.84 -28.64 -14.65
CA VAL A 46 -3.90 -27.76 -13.96
C VAL A 46 -4.02 -26.34 -14.51
N GLU A 47 -4.02 -25.35 -13.62
CA GLU A 47 -3.91 -23.94 -13.99
C GLU A 47 -2.43 -23.54 -14.07
N VAL A 48 -2.02 -23.02 -15.22
CA VAL A 48 -0.66 -22.52 -15.46
C VAL A 48 -0.74 -21.05 -15.78
N GLN A 49 0.09 -20.27 -15.09
CA GLN A 49 0.28 -18.85 -15.31
C GLN A 49 1.51 -18.57 -16.17
N PHE A 50 1.33 -17.67 -17.12
CA PHE A 50 2.39 -17.11 -17.95
C PHE A 50 2.70 -15.68 -17.50
N LYS A 51 3.53 -14.98 -18.28
CA LYS A 51 3.87 -13.58 -18.02
C LYS A 51 2.59 -12.71 -17.86
N ASN A 52 2.62 -11.82 -16.86
CA ASN A 52 1.57 -10.86 -16.53
C ASN A 52 0.20 -11.51 -16.23
N THR A 53 -0.84 -11.10 -16.97
CA THR A 53 -2.25 -11.48 -16.73
C THR A 53 -2.73 -12.69 -17.52
N ARG A 54 -1.82 -13.43 -18.16
CA ARG A 54 -2.16 -14.60 -18.98
C ARG A 54 -2.15 -15.87 -18.12
N LYS A 55 -3.30 -16.53 -18.01
CA LYS A 55 -3.42 -17.88 -17.42
C LYS A 55 -4.11 -18.81 -18.40
N GLY A 56 -3.67 -20.05 -18.45
CA GLY A 56 -4.28 -21.12 -19.24
C GLY A 56 -4.55 -22.34 -18.37
N TYR A 57 -5.46 -23.19 -18.85
CA TYR A 57 -5.72 -24.50 -18.25
C TYR A 57 -5.14 -25.56 -19.16
N PHE A 58 -4.53 -26.58 -18.55
CA PHE A 58 -3.84 -27.65 -19.28
C PHE A 58 -4.14 -29.03 -18.68
N HIS A 59 -4.07 -30.06 -19.50
CA HIS A 59 -4.19 -31.46 -19.10
C HIS A 59 -2.83 -32.05 -18.69
N ASN A 60 -2.78 -32.66 -17.52
CA ASN A 60 -1.63 -33.43 -17.04
C ASN A 60 -1.76 -34.91 -17.45
N VAL A 61 -1.63 -35.20 -18.75
CA VAL A 61 -1.80 -36.57 -19.30
C VAL A 61 -0.80 -37.57 -18.69
N ASN A 62 0.37 -37.10 -18.29
CA ASN A 62 1.45 -37.95 -17.79
C ASN A 62 1.43 -38.17 -16.27
N ASN A 63 0.39 -37.68 -15.56
CA ASN A 63 0.28 -37.75 -14.10
C ASN A 63 1.57 -37.32 -13.39
N LEU A 64 2.18 -36.22 -13.87
CA LEU A 64 3.38 -35.68 -13.25
C LEU A 64 3.05 -35.17 -11.84
N PRO A 65 3.94 -35.37 -10.85
CA PRO A 65 3.75 -34.87 -9.49
C PRO A 65 3.98 -33.36 -9.46
N LEU A 66 2.97 -32.59 -9.88
CA LEU A 66 3.03 -31.14 -9.95
C LEU A 66 2.64 -30.50 -8.62
N GLN A 67 3.48 -29.59 -8.14
CA GLN A 67 3.20 -28.74 -6.99
C GLN A 67 2.95 -27.30 -7.44
N ASN A 68 2.27 -26.53 -6.59
CA ASN A 68 2.07 -25.11 -6.87
C ASN A 68 3.44 -24.41 -6.84
N GLY A 69 3.74 -23.62 -7.87
CA GLY A 69 5.03 -22.94 -8.04
C GLY A 69 5.99 -23.64 -9.00
N ASP A 70 5.72 -24.88 -9.42
CA ASP A 70 6.58 -25.58 -10.36
C ASP A 70 6.55 -24.93 -11.76
N LEU A 71 7.72 -24.84 -12.40
CA LEU A 71 7.84 -24.40 -13.79
C LEU A 71 7.64 -25.59 -14.73
N VAL A 72 6.68 -25.48 -15.62
CA VAL A 72 6.30 -26.56 -16.55
C VAL A 72 6.36 -26.11 -18.00
N ALA A 73 6.76 -27.04 -18.87
CA ALA A 73 6.70 -26.89 -20.32
C ALA A 73 5.33 -27.36 -20.82
N VAL A 74 4.59 -26.45 -21.43
CA VAL A 74 3.24 -26.69 -21.98
C VAL A 74 3.24 -26.67 -23.49
N GLU A 75 2.25 -27.35 -24.09
CA GLU A 75 2.00 -27.28 -25.52
C GLU A 75 1.45 -25.91 -25.91
N ALA A 76 2.05 -25.29 -26.93
CA ALA A 76 1.64 -24.01 -27.49
C ALA A 76 1.08 -24.19 -28.91
N THR A 77 0.53 -23.14 -29.52
CA THR A 77 0.04 -23.19 -30.92
C THR A 77 1.19 -23.53 -31.90
N ALA A 78 2.42 -23.18 -31.54
CA ALA A 78 3.62 -23.50 -32.29
C ALA A 78 4.77 -23.72 -31.31
N GLY A 79 5.22 -24.97 -31.11
CA GLY A 79 6.27 -25.32 -30.16
C GLY A 79 5.78 -25.49 -28.72
N HIS A 80 6.63 -25.13 -27.77
CA HIS A 80 6.35 -25.21 -26.33
C HIS A 80 6.51 -23.84 -25.65
N ASP A 81 5.77 -23.64 -24.56
CA ASP A 81 5.84 -22.44 -23.74
C ASP A 81 6.12 -22.82 -22.28
N ILE A 82 6.67 -21.91 -21.50
CA ILE A 82 7.04 -22.16 -20.12
C ILE A 82 6.14 -21.31 -19.22
N GLY A 83 5.57 -21.95 -18.21
CA GLY A 83 4.71 -21.27 -17.25
C GLY A 83 4.80 -21.86 -15.86
N THR A 84 4.31 -21.11 -14.88
CA THR A 84 4.30 -21.49 -13.47
C THR A 84 2.96 -22.10 -13.10
N VAL A 85 2.96 -23.26 -12.44
CA VAL A 85 1.73 -23.88 -11.92
C VAL A 85 1.17 -23.03 -10.78
N THR A 86 -0.08 -22.58 -10.90
CA THR A 86 -0.74 -21.78 -9.86
C THR A 86 -1.74 -22.58 -9.04
N LEU A 87 -2.53 -23.43 -9.68
CA LEU A 87 -3.54 -24.26 -9.01
C LEU A 87 -3.56 -25.68 -9.56
N THR A 88 -3.78 -26.62 -8.65
CA THR A 88 -3.96 -28.05 -8.89
C THR A 88 -5.21 -28.57 -8.16
N GLY A 89 -5.79 -29.67 -8.65
CA GLY A 89 -6.92 -30.34 -8.03
C GLY A 89 -8.29 -29.69 -8.25
N LYS A 90 -9.26 -29.99 -7.37
CA LYS A 90 -10.69 -29.65 -7.53
C LYS A 90 -10.99 -28.16 -7.77
N LEU A 91 -10.14 -27.26 -7.26
CA LEU A 91 -10.30 -25.81 -7.47
C LEU A 91 -10.19 -25.42 -8.93
N VAL A 92 -9.40 -26.14 -9.73
CA VAL A 92 -9.23 -25.86 -11.16
C VAL A 92 -10.55 -26.06 -11.91
N ALA A 93 -11.29 -27.12 -11.60
CA ALA A 93 -12.60 -27.37 -12.21
C ALA A 93 -13.62 -26.25 -11.89
N LEU A 94 -13.61 -25.71 -10.67
CA LEU A 94 -14.47 -24.59 -10.30
C LEU A 94 -14.06 -23.30 -11.03
N GLN A 95 -12.76 -23.09 -11.21
CA GLN A 95 -12.23 -21.93 -11.90
C GLN A 95 -12.55 -21.98 -13.41
N ILE A 96 -12.51 -23.16 -14.03
CA ILE A 96 -12.93 -23.37 -15.43
C ILE A 96 -14.42 -23.05 -15.60
N LYS A 97 -15.27 -23.53 -14.68
CA LYS A 97 -16.70 -23.18 -14.66
C LYS A 97 -16.91 -21.67 -14.58
N LYS A 98 -16.18 -20.98 -13.70
CA LYS A 98 -16.22 -19.51 -13.59
C LYS A 98 -15.74 -18.81 -14.86
N ALA A 99 -14.75 -19.38 -15.56
CA ALA A 99 -14.22 -18.85 -16.81
C ALA A 99 -15.15 -19.08 -18.01
N ASN A 100 -16.23 -19.85 -17.86
CA ASN A 100 -17.18 -20.19 -18.94
C ASN A 100 -16.50 -20.74 -20.20
N LEU A 101 -15.46 -21.57 -20.04
CA LEU A 101 -14.82 -22.26 -21.16
C LEU A 101 -15.77 -23.33 -21.70
N LYS A 102 -16.12 -23.21 -22.98
CA LYS A 102 -17.19 -23.99 -23.62
C LYS A 102 -16.75 -25.36 -24.13
N SER A 103 -15.46 -25.65 -24.26
CA SER A 103 -14.99 -26.92 -24.83
C SER A 103 -13.77 -27.50 -24.11
N ASN A 104 -13.83 -28.80 -23.83
CA ASN A 104 -12.73 -29.60 -23.29
C ASN A 104 -11.65 -29.85 -24.36
N GLU A 105 -12.00 -29.70 -25.65
CA GLU A 105 -11.13 -30.03 -26.80
C GLU A 105 -10.06 -28.96 -27.09
N GLU A 106 -10.16 -27.76 -26.52
CA GLU A 106 -9.14 -26.70 -26.68
C GLU A 106 -8.05 -26.74 -25.60
N ILE A 107 -8.19 -27.62 -24.61
CA ILE A 107 -7.26 -27.71 -23.48
C ILE A 107 -6.02 -28.48 -23.91
N ARG A 108 -4.90 -27.78 -23.94
CA ARG A 108 -3.60 -28.34 -24.34
C ARG A 108 -2.99 -29.15 -23.21
N ARG A 109 -2.00 -29.98 -23.53
CA ARG A 109 -1.31 -30.84 -22.55
C ARG A 109 -0.04 -30.21 -21.97
N ILE A 110 0.30 -30.63 -20.76
CA ILE A 110 1.60 -30.40 -20.13
C ILE A 110 2.55 -31.50 -20.60
N TYR A 111 3.74 -31.15 -21.10
CA TYR A 111 4.73 -32.13 -21.51
C TYR A 111 5.54 -32.65 -20.33
N ARG A 112 6.16 -31.74 -19.57
CA ARG A 112 7.11 -32.06 -18.50
C ARG A 112 7.36 -30.86 -17.58
N ILE A 113 7.98 -31.12 -16.43
CA ILE A 113 8.64 -30.09 -15.63
C ILE A 113 9.81 -29.52 -16.43
N ALA A 114 10.01 -28.21 -16.38
CA ALA A 114 11.00 -27.48 -17.16
C ALA A 114 12.43 -28.01 -16.88
N ARG A 115 13.19 -28.28 -17.95
CA ARG A 115 14.60 -28.68 -17.83
C ARG A 115 15.49 -27.44 -17.63
N PRO A 116 16.71 -27.58 -17.10
CA PRO A 116 17.64 -26.46 -16.95
C PRO A 116 17.89 -25.69 -18.26
N ASN A 117 18.05 -26.40 -19.39
CA ASN A 117 18.20 -25.77 -20.71
C ASN A 117 16.94 -24.98 -21.15
N ASP A 118 15.75 -25.49 -20.82
CA ASP A 118 14.50 -24.79 -21.11
C ASP A 118 14.43 -23.49 -20.28
N LEU A 119 14.91 -23.51 -19.03
CA LEU A 119 14.98 -22.35 -18.14
C LEU A 119 15.99 -21.30 -18.61
N GLU A 120 17.21 -21.72 -19.00
CA GLU A 120 18.24 -20.81 -19.53
C GLU A 120 17.74 -20.08 -20.79
N ARG A 121 17.06 -20.80 -21.69
CA ARG A 121 16.45 -20.21 -22.88
C ARG A 121 15.34 -19.22 -22.54
N TYR A 122 14.51 -19.56 -21.56
CA TYR A 122 13.44 -18.68 -21.08
C TYR A 122 14.00 -17.38 -20.48
N GLU A 123 15.05 -17.47 -19.66
CA GLU A 123 15.71 -16.30 -19.08
C GLU A 123 16.38 -15.44 -20.14
N ALA A 124 17.08 -16.06 -21.11
CA ALA A 124 17.65 -15.35 -22.26
C ALA A 124 16.59 -14.67 -23.14
N ALA A 125 15.43 -15.30 -23.32
CA ALA A 125 14.30 -14.71 -24.02
C ALA A 125 13.74 -13.50 -23.26
N LYS A 126 13.54 -13.64 -21.94
CA LYS A 126 13.05 -12.58 -21.06
C LYS A 126 13.98 -11.37 -21.01
N ALA A 127 15.30 -11.58 -20.99
CA ALA A 127 16.28 -10.49 -21.04
C ALA A 127 16.18 -9.67 -22.34
N ARG A 128 15.87 -10.30 -23.47
CA ARG A 128 15.72 -9.63 -24.78
C ARG A 128 14.40 -8.86 -24.94
N GLU A 129 13.38 -9.14 -24.12
CA GLU A 129 12.05 -8.49 -24.23
C GLU A 129 12.14 -6.97 -24.11
N HIS A 130 12.93 -6.48 -23.16
CA HIS A 130 13.02 -5.05 -22.89
C HIS A 130 13.68 -4.28 -24.03
N GLU A 131 14.78 -4.80 -24.56
CA GLU A 131 15.47 -4.20 -25.72
C GLU A 131 14.58 -4.24 -26.97
N THR A 132 13.94 -5.38 -27.22
CA THR A 132 12.99 -5.57 -28.33
C THR A 132 11.88 -4.53 -28.25
N MET A 133 11.29 -4.33 -27.08
CA MET A 133 10.22 -3.36 -26.86
C MET A 133 10.65 -1.92 -27.21
N ILE A 134 11.86 -1.50 -26.81
CA ILE A 134 12.36 -0.14 -27.09
C ILE A 134 12.58 0.04 -28.60
N LYS A 135 13.26 -0.89 -29.25
CA LYS A 135 13.51 -0.87 -30.70
C LYS A 135 12.20 -0.87 -31.49
N SER A 136 11.23 -1.69 -31.11
CA SER A 136 9.94 -1.74 -31.78
C SER A 136 9.17 -0.42 -31.65
N ARG A 137 9.30 0.31 -30.53
CA ARG A 137 8.70 1.65 -30.39
C ARG A 137 9.36 2.67 -31.32
N GLN A 138 10.67 2.59 -31.52
CA GLN A 138 11.39 3.45 -32.46
C GLN A 138 10.92 3.19 -33.89
N ILE A 139 10.92 1.93 -34.33
CA ILE A 139 10.47 1.53 -35.67
C ILE A 139 9.02 1.95 -35.93
N ALA A 140 8.13 1.76 -34.95
CA ALA A 140 6.73 2.19 -35.08
C ALA A 140 6.59 3.71 -35.26
N LYS A 141 7.44 4.49 -34.58
CA LYS A 141 7.49 5.94 -34.71
C LYS A 141 8.06 6.38 -36.06
N ASP A 142 9.11 5.71 -36.54
CA ASP A 142 9.76 6.00 -37.82
C ASP A 142 8.82 5.72 -39.00
N LEU A 143 7.96 4.70 -38.88
CA LEU A 143 6.91 4.40 -39.85
C LEU A 143 5.67 5.31 -39.73
N GLY A 144 5.61 6.20 -38.74
CA GLY A 144 4.50 7.14 -38.55
C GLY A 144 3.17 6.46 -38.17
N LEU A 145 3.21 5.28 -37.53
CA LEU A 145 2.00 4.56 -37.14
C LEU A 145 1.42 5.13 -35.82
N GLU A 146 0.13 5.44 -35.81
CA GLU A 146 -0.60 5.92 -34.63
C GLU A 146 -0.92 4.76 -33.65
N MET A 147 0.13 4.19 -33.06
CA MET A 147 0.02 3.10 -32.10
C MET A 147 1.08 3.17 -31.02
N LYS A 148 0.78 2.56 -29.86
CA LYS A 148 1.73 2.41 -28.75
C LYS A 148 1.96 0.94 -28.47
N ILE A 149 3.22 0.50 -28.56
CA ILE A 149 3.63 -0.85 -28.18
C ILE A 149 3.87 -0.85 -26.66
N GLY A 150 2.99 -1.56 -25.95
CA GLY A 150 2.98 -1.62 -24.49
C GLY A 150 4.01 -2.62 -23.96
N ASP A 151 3.93 -3.87 -24.42
CA ASP A 151 4.73 -4.99 -23.91
C ASP A 151 5.02 -6.01 -25.03
N VAL A 152 6.09 -6.78 -24.84
CA VAL A 152 6.52 -7.86 -25.74
C VAL A 152 6.72 -9.12 -24.92
N GLU A 153 6.16 -10.23 -25.40
CA GLU A 153 6.25 -11.55 -24.77
C GLU A 153 6.88 -12.52 -25.75
N TYR A 154 8.06 -13.04 -25.41
CA TYR A 154 8.62 -14.18 -26.15
C TYR A 154 8.02 -15.47 -25.59
N GLN A 155 7.76 -16.42 -26.49
CA GLN A 155 7.43 -17.77 -26.09
C GLN A 155 8.67 -18.45 -25.48
N GLY A 156 8.50 -19.47 -24.62
CA GLY A 156 9.61 -20.22 -24.00
C GLY A 156 10.68 -20.73 -24.99
N ASP A 157 10.26 -21.12 -26.20
CA ASP A 157 11.16 -21.51 -27.31
C ASP A 157 11.97 -20.36 -27.95
N GLY A 158 11.55 -19.11 -27.77
CA GLY A 158 12.11 -17.95 -28.46
C GLY A 158 11.71 -17.80 -29.94
N ASN A 159 11.05 -18.81 -30.53
CA ASN A 159 10.67 -18.82 -31.96
C ASN A 159 9.51 -17.90 -32.33
N LYS A 160 8.74 -17.45 -31.34
CA LYS A 160 7.58 -16.58 -31.52
C LYS A 160 7.59 -15.44 -30.51
N ALA A 161 7.29 -14.24 -30.98
CA ALA A 161 7.15 -13.04 -30.17
C ALA A 161 5.75 -12.45 -30.36
N ILE A 162 5.09 -12.12 -29.25
CA ILE A 162 3.77 -11.50 -29.21
C ILE A 162 3.95 -10.05 -28.78
N PHE A 163 3.53 -9.14 -29.65
CA PHE A 163 3.59 -7.70 -29.40
C PHE A 163 2.21 -7.20 -29.02
N TYR A 164 2.11 -6.63 -27.82
CA TYR A 164 0.87 -6.04 -27.35
C TYR A 164 0.87 -4.54 -27.62
N TYR A 165 -0.15 -4.07 -28.32
CA TYR A 165 -0.26 -2.65 -28.70
C TYR A 165 -1.65 -2.08 -28.45
N ILE A 166 -1.68 -0.75 -28.36
CA ILE A 166 -2.90 0.04 -28.22
C ILE A 166 -2.96 1.02 -29.36
N ALA A 167 -4.15 1.14 -29.92
CA ALA A 167 -4.50 2.11 -30.92
C ALA A 167 -6.00 2.43 -30.74
N ASP A 168 -6.38 3.68 -30.99
CA ASP A 168 -7.78 4.12 -30.94
C ASP A 168 -8.54 3.62 -32.18
N GLY A 169 -7.86 3.51 -33.32
CA GLY A 169 -8.40 3.05 -34.60
C GLY A 169 -7.75 1.77 -35.12
N ARG A 170 -8.08 1.44 -36.38
CA ARG A 170 -7.41 0.36 -37.12
C ARG A 170 -6.08 0.89 -37.66
N VAL A 171 -5.01 0.13 -37.43
CA VAL A 171 -3.65 0.48 -37.86
C VAL A 171 -3.18 -0.56 -38.88
N ASP A 172 -2.61 -0.12 -40.00
CA ASP A 172 -1.98 -1.02 -40.97
C ASP A 172 -0.53 -1.29 -40.57
N PHE A 173 -0.30 -2.43 -39.91
CA PHE A 173 1.01 -2.85 -39.42
C PHE A 173 1.72 -3.83 -40.36
N ARG A 174 1.28 -4.00 -41.61
CA ARG A 174 1.90 -4.98 -42.55
C ARG A 174 3.37 -4.69 -42.81
N GLN A 175 3.74 -3.42 -43.00
CA GLN A 175 5.13 -3.02 -43.18
C GLN A 175 5.94 -3.20 -41.90
N LEU A 176 5.36 -2.85 -40.75
CA LEU A 176 5.98 -3.03 -39.44
C LEU A 176 6.34 -4.50 -39.18
N ILE A 177 5.45 -5.44 -39.51
CA ILE A 177 5.72 -6.88 -39.36
C ILE A 177 6.96 -7.29 -40.16
N LYS A 178 7.14 -6.77 -41.39
CA LYS A 178 8.30 -7.12 -42.23
C LYS A 178 9.61 -6.64 -41.60
N VAL A 179 9.66 -5.37 -41.19
CA VAL A 179 10.87 -4.77 -40.59
C VAL A 179 11.21 -5.46 -39.27
N LEU A 180 10.20 -5.71 -38.42
CA LEU A 180 10.42 -6.42 -37.15
C LEU A 180 10.87 -7.87 -37.38
N ALA A 181 10.34 -8.57 -38.40
CA ALA A 181 10.72 -9.95 -38.69
C ALA A 181 12.16 -10.06 -39.18
N GLU A 182 12.62 -9.05 -39.93
CA GLU A 182 14.00 -8.93 -40.40
C GLU A 182 14.98 -8.66 -39.23
N GLU A 183 14.63 -7.72 -38.35
CA GLU A 183 15.46 -7.34 -37.19
C GLU A 183 15.57 -8.48 -36.17
N PHE A 184 14.45 -9.08 -35.77
CA PHE A 184 14.42 -10.04 -34.66
C PHE A 184 14.51 -11.51 -35.10
N ARG A 185 14.34 -11.81 -36.40
CA ARG A 185 14.38 -13.17 -36.96
C ARG A 185 13.45 -14.16 -36.25
N VAL A 186 12.29 -13.68 -35.82
CA VAL A 186 11.30 -14.41 -35.00
C VAL A 186 9.93 -14.27 -35.63
N ARG A 187 9.04 -15.26 -35.43
CA ARG A 187 7.65 -15.15 -35.89
C ARG A 187 6.87 -14.15 -35.03
N ILE A 188 6.32 -13.13 -35.68
CA ILE A 188 5.64 -12.02 -34.99
C ILE A 188 4.13 -12.24 -34.96
N GLU A 189 3.53 -12.05 -33.80
CA GLU A 189 2.09 -11.92 -33.62
C GLU A 189 1.76 -10.57 -32.99
N MET A 190 0.93 -9.77 -33.65
CA MET A 190 0.47 -8.48 -33.14
C MET A 190 -0.89 -8.66 -32.47
N LYS A 191 -1.02 -8.27 -31.19
CA LYS A 191 -2.27 -8.32 -30.43
C LYS A 191 -2.69 -6.92 -29.99
N GLN A 192 -3.83 -6.47 -30.51
CA GLN A 192 -4.47 -5.24 -30.04
C GLN A 192 -5.09 -5.47 -28.66
N ILE A 193 -4.79 -4.57 -27.72
CA ILE A 193 -5.38 -4.57 -26.39
C ILE A 193 -6.08 -3.25 -26.10
N GLY A 194 -7.10 -3.31 -25.25
CA GLY A 194 -7.75 -2.10 -24.76
C GLY A 194 -6.99 -1.45 -23.61
N ALA A 195 -7.16 -0.14 -23.41
CA ALA A 195 -6.54 0.62 -22.31
C ALA A 195 -6.72 -0.01 -20.91
N ARG A 196 -7.84 -0.71 -20.66
CA ARG A 196 -8.06 -1.41 -19.39
C ARG A 196 -7.19 -2.66 -19.23
N GLN A 197 -7.00 -3.42 -20.31
CA GLN A 197 -6.15 -4.61 -20.31
C GLN A 197 -4.67 -4.22 -20.20
N GLU A 198 -4.29 -3.09 -20.81
CA GLU A 198 -2.97 -2.49 -20.60
C GLU A 198 -2.75 -2.17 -19.12
N ALA A 199 -3.66 -1.42 -18.50
CA ALA A 199 -3.56 -1.09 -17.07
C ALA A 199 -3.49 -2.36 -16.20
N GLY A 200 -4.19 -3.44 -16.57
CA GLY A 200 -4.09 -4.73 -15.90
C GLY A 200 -2.74 -5.41 -16.03
N ARG A 201 -2.05 -5.26 -17.17
CA ARG A 201 -0.71 -5.83 -17.41
C ARG A 201 0.42 -4.99 -16.82
N ILE A 202 0.27 -3.67 -16.78
CA ILE A 202 1.20 -2.80 -16.05
C ILE A 202 1.02 -3.04 -14.54
N GLY A 203 -0.23 -3.23 -14.10
CA GLY A 203 -0.56 -3.29 -12.69
C GLY A 203 -0.64 -1.91 -12.05
N GLY A 204 -0.79 -1.87 -10.73
CA GLY A 204 -0.87 -0.63 -9.96
C GLY A 204 -2.00 -0.65 -8.93
N PHE A 205 -2.28 0.53 -8.37
CA PHE A 205 -3.28 0.70 -7.31
C PHE A 205 -4.47 1.54 -7.80
N GLY A 206 -5.67 1.08 -7.46
CA GLY A 206 -6.89 1.84 -7.68
C GLY A 206 -7.02 2.99 -6.68
N PRO A 207 -7.95 3.94 -6.92
CA PRO A 207 -8.25 5.00 -5.96
C PRO A 207 -8.81 4.47 -4.63
N CYS A 208 -9.20 3.20 -4.56
CA CYS A 208 -9.58 2.50 -3.33
C CYS A 208 -8.38 2.03 -2.49
N GLY A 209 -7.14 2.30 -2.91
CA GLY A 209 -5.91 1.88 -2.21
C GLY A 209 -5.58 0.39 -2.34
N ARG A 210 -6.37 -0.38 -3.08
CA ARG A 210 -6.11 -1.80 -3.39
C ARG A 210 -5.47 -1.93 -4.77
N GLU A 211 -4.79 -3.06 -5.01
CA GLU A 211 -4.32 -3.42 -6.35
C GLU A 211 -5.47 -3.41 -7.37
N LEU A 212 -5.15 -3.08 -8.62
CA LEU A 212 -6.16 -3.05 -9.69
C LEU A 212 -6.89 -4.39 -9.81
N CYS A 213 -8.22 -4.35 -9.80
CA CYS A 213 -9.06 -5.56 -9.98
C CYS A 213 -8.73 -6.30 -11.28
N CYS A 214 -8.32 -5.56 -12.32
CA CYS A 214 -7.92 -6.07 -13.63
C CYS A 214 -6.60 -6.87 -13.60
N ALA A 215 -5.72 -6.56 -12.63
CA ALA A 215 -4.44 -7.23 -12.42
C ALA A 215 -4.55 -8.41 -11.43
N THR A 216 -5.64 -8.49 -10.66
CA THR A 216 -5.82 -9.48 -9.57
C THR A 216 -6.77 -10.61 -9.93
N TRP A 217 -8.00 -10.32 -10.38
CA TRP A 217 -8.99 -11.40 -10.59
C TRP A 217 -10.00 -11.15 -11.71
N MET A 218 -10.29 -9.90 -12.06
CA MET A 218 -11.32 -9.55 -13.05
C MET A 218 -10.72 -9.55 -14.46
N LYS A 219 -11.11 -10.53 -15.29
CA LYS A 219 -10.61 -10.67 -16.68
C LYS A 219 -11.65 -10.30 -17.74
N ASN A 220 -12.93 -10.56 -17.45
CA ASN A 220 -14.03 -10.30 -18.36
C ASN A 220 -14.59 -8.91 -18.09
N PHE A 221 -14.39 -8.00 -19.03
CA PHE A 221 -14.81 -6.61 -18.89
C PHE A 221 -16.07 -6.34 -19.72
N VAL A 222 -17.15 -6.01 -19.03
CA VAL A 222 -18.34 -5.42 -19.66
C VAL A 222 -18.15 -3.91 -19.74
N SER A 223 -18.64 -3.29 -20.82
CA SER A 223 -18.68 -1.84 -20.94
C SER A 223 -19.55 -1.25 -19.83
N VAL A 224 -19.04 -0.22 -19.16
CA VAL A 224 -19.73 0.45 -18.05
C VAL A 224 -20.42 1.69 -18.60
N GLY A 225 -21.71 1.85 -18.30
CA GLY A 225 -22.48 3.06 -18.62
C GLY A 225 -22.50 4.05 -17.45
N THR A 226 -22.90 5.29 -17.72
CA THR A 226 -23.12 6.31 -16.68
C THR A 226 -24.39 6.05 -15.84
N GLY A 227 -25.28 5.18 -16.31
CA GLY A 227 -26.48 4.76 -15.57
C GLY A 227 -26.17 4.12 -14.22
N SER A 228 -25.14 3.27 -14.15
CA SER A 228 -24.71 2.59 -12.92
C SER A 228 -24.33 3.58 -11.81
N ALA A 229 -23.76 4.74 -12.18
CA ALA A 229 -23.39 5.79 -11.24
C ALA A 229 -24.63 6.44 -10.57
N ARG A 230 -25.77 6.49 -11.28
CA ARG A 230 -27.02 7.06 -10.74
C ARG A 230 -27.61 6.19 -9.63
N PHE A 231 -27.59 4.86 -9.81
CA PHE A 231 -28.06 3.92 -8.78
C PHE A 231 -27.21 3.95 -7.51
N GLN A 232 -25.93 4.31 -7.64
CA GLN A 232 -24.97 4.42 -6.55
C GLN A 232 -24.87 5.81 -5.94
N TYR A 233 -25.72 6.75 -6.38
CA TYR A 233 -25.72 8.14 -5.91
C TYR A 233 -24.34 8.84 -6.07
N LEU A 234 -23.56 8.41 -7.06
CA LEU A 234 -22.27 9.01 -7.36
C LEU A 234 -22.45 10.28 -8.21
N SER A 235 -21.64 11.30 -7.93
CA SER A 235 -21.61 12.51 -8.75
C SER A 235 -21.21 12.18 -10.20
N LEU A 236 -21.92 12.73 -11.19
CA LEU A 236 -21.66 12.51 -12.62
C LEU A 236 -20.43 13.26 -13.17
N ASN A 237 -19.40 13.48 -12.35
CA ASN A 237 -18.15 14.08 -12.82
C ASN A 237 -17.25 12.99 -13.44
N PRO A 238 -16.90 13.07 -14.74
CA PRO A 238 -16.10 12.06 -15.43
C PRO A 238 -14.73 11.83 -14.78
N GLN A 239 -14.09 12.87 -14.21
CA GLN A 239 -12.80 12.72 -13.53
C GLN A 239 -12.89 11.83 -12.29
N LYS A 240 -13.99 11.93 -11.53
CA LYS A 240 -14.22 11.11 -10.32
C LYS A 240 -14.66 9.68 -10.67
N LEU A 241 -15.32 9.50 -11.81
CA LEU A 241 -15.83 8.20 -12.28
C LEU A 241 -14.80 7.41 -13.10
N ALA A 242 -13.80 8.07 -13.66
CA ALA A 242 -12.70 7.43 -14.38
C ALA A 242 -11.81 6.61 -13.44
N GLY A 243 -11.43 5.41 -13.87
CA GLY A 243 -10.39 4.62 -13.23
C GLY A 243 -9.00 4.94 -13.80
N GLN A 244 -7.97 4.23 -13.34
CA GLN A 244 -6.59 4.44 -13.82
C GLN A 244 -6.41 4.18 -15.32
N CYS A 245 -7.31 3.40 -15.93
CA CYS A 245 -7.35 3.18 -17.37
C CYS A 245 -8.02 4.31 -18.17
N ALA A 246 -8.29 5.47 -17.55
CA ALA A 246 -9.04 6.61 -18.08
C ALA A 246 -10.49 6.31 -18.54
N LYS A 247 -10.96 5.06 -18.41
CA LYS A 247 -12.36 4.64 -18.64
C LYS A 247 -13.13 4.60 -17.33
N LEU A 248 -14.47 4.62 -17.42
CA LEU A 248 -15.36 4.48 -16.26
C LEU A 248 -15.00 3.26 -15.39
N LYS A 249 -15.02 3.41 -14.06
CA LYS A 249 -14.66 2.36 -13.09
C LYS A 249 -15.53 1.10 -13.28
N CYS A 250 -14.89 -0.05 -13.46
CA CYS A 250 -15.57 -1.35 -13.53
C CYS A 250 -16.21 -1.76 -12.20
N CYS A 251 -15.74 -1.23 -11.07
CA CYS A 251 -16.35 -1.43 -9.76
C CYS A 251 -17.82 -1.00 -9.73
N MET A 252 -18.19 0.02 -10.52
CA MET A 252 -19.58 0.47 -10.59
C MET A 252 -20.50 -0.67 -11.08
N ASN A 253 -20.15 -1.36 -12.16
CA ASN A 253 -20.96 -2.50 -12.60
C ASN A 253 -20.86 -3.72 -11.67
N TYR A 254 -19.75 -3.87 -10.94
CA TYR A 254 -19.60 -4.98 -10.00
C TYR A 254 -20.52 -4.82 -8.77
N GLU A 255 -20.69 -3.59 -8.29
CA GLU A 255 -21.45 -3.29 -7.07
C GLU A 255 -22.91 -2.93 -7.35
N VAL A 256 -23.28 -2.59 -8.59
CA VAL A 256 -24.61 -2.03 -8.92
C VAL A 256 -25.77 -2.90 -8.44
N ASP A 257 -25.69 -4.22 -8.58
CA ASP A 257 -26.77 -5.13 -8.18
C ASP A 257 -27.01 -5.07 -6.66
N GLN A 258 -25.93 -4.97 -5.87
CA GLN A 258 -26.00 -4.82 -4.42
C GLN A 258 -26.64 -3.49 -4.02
N TYR A 259 -26.35 -2.41 -4.75
CA TYR A 259 -26.99 -1.12 -4.53
C TYR A 259 -28.46 -1.11 -4.89
N ILE A 260 -28.87 -1.81 -5.96
CA ILE A 260 -30.27 -1.93 -6.35
C ILE A 260 -31.06 -2.69 -5.28
N GLU A 261 -30.54 -3.84 -4.84
CA GLU A 261 -31.16 -4.66 -3.79
C GLU A 261 -31.28 -3.89 -2.47
N ALA A 262 -30.20 -3.23 -2.02
CA ALA A 262 -30.23 -2.42 -0.81
C ALA A 262 -31.13 -1.18 -0.95
N GLY A 263 -31.24 -0.61 -2.14
CA GLY A 263 -32.12 0.51 -2.45
C GLY A 263 -33.61 0.17 -2.33
N GLN A 264 -34.00 -1.09 -2.55
CA GLN A 264 -35.39 -1.53 -2.38
C GLN A 264 -35.87 -1.50 -0.92
N LYS A 265 -34.95 -1.56 0.05
CA LYS A 265 -35.27 -1.49 1.49
C LYS A 265 -35.50 -0.06 1.98
N ILE A 266 -35.13 0.94 1.18
CA ILE A 266 -35.22 2.35 1.56
C ILE A 266 -36.51 2.94 1.00
N LEU A 267 -37.15 3.83 1.77
CA LEU A 267 -38.34 4.55 1.33
C LEU A 267 -38.08 5.37 0.06
N HIS A 268 -39.13 5.55 -0.74
CA HIS A 268 -39.06 6.43 -1.91
C HIS A 268 -38.77 7.88 -1.48
N LYS A 269 -38.02 8.61 -2.30
CA LYS A 269 -37.52 9.96 -2.00
C LYS A 269 -38.61 11.00 -1.76
N ASP A 270 -39.83 10.72 -2.22
CA ASP A 270 -40.97 11.64 -2.12
C ASP A 270 -41.74 11.51 -0.80
N VAL A 271 -41.40 10.53 0.04
CA VAL A 271 -42.07 10.32 1.32
C VAL A 271 -41.56 11.36 2.32
N ILE A 272 -42.48 12.21 2.78
CA ILE A 272 -42.23 13.21 3.83
C ILE A 272 -42.49 12.54 5.18
N LEU A 273 -41.56 12.69 6.13
CA LEU A 273 -41.76 12.22 7.50
C LEU A 273 -42.30 13.37 8.35
N GLN A 274 -43.45 13.17 8.97
CA GLN A 274 -44.03 14.10 9.93
C GLN A 274 -43.66 13.67 11.35
N SER A 275 -43.24 14.63 12.16
CA SER A 275 -43.04 14.50 13.60
C SER A 275 -43.75 15.66 14.30
N GLN A 276 -43.80 15.65 15.64
CA GLN A 276 -44.32 16.79 16.39
C GLN A 276 -43.43 18.04 16.26
N ASP A 277 -42.13 17.85 16.04
CA ASP A 277 -41.16 18.95 15.84
C ASP A 277 -41.25 19.61 14.45
N GLY A 278 -41.90 18.96 13.47
CA GLY A 278 -42.06 19.49 12.11
C GLY A 278 -42.04 18.43 11.01
N ASP A 279 -42.04 18.91 9.76
CA ASP A 279 -41.95 18.09 8.55
C ASP A 279 -40.49 17.92 8.12
N TYR A 280 -40.15 16.70 7.69
CA TYR A 280 -38.79 16.33 7.32
C TYR A 280 -38.74 15.78 5.90
N TYR A 281 -37.89 16.39 5.07
CA TYR A 281 -37.69 16.08 3.66
C TYR A 281 -36.44 15.24 3.45
N PHE A 282 -36.51 14.28 2.52
CA PHE A 282 -35.36 13.45 2.16
C PHE A 282 -34.21 14.30 1.59
N PHE A 283 -33.00 14.15 2.14
CA PHE A 283 -31.80 14.84 1.65
C PHE A 283 -30.85 13.87 0.94
N LYS A 284 -30.40 12.83 1.65
CA LYS A 284 -29.43 11.84 1.16
C LYS A 284 -29.72 10.48 1.77
N ALA A 285 -29.46 9.40 1.01
CA ALA A 285 -29.40 8.05 1.55
C ALA A 285 -28.01 7.46 1.36
N ASP A 286 -27.47 6.88 2.43
CA ASP A 286 -26.32 6.00 2.38
C ASP A 286 -26.83 4.54 2.33
N VAL A 287 -27.01 4.06 1.10
CA VAL A 287 -27.76 2.84 0.79
C VAL A 287 -27.19 1.59 1.47
N LEU A 288 -25.87 1.44 1.45
CA LEU A 288 -25.20 0.26 2.01
C LEU A 288 -25.18 0.25 3.54
N SER A 289 -25.14 1.43 4.19
CA SER A 289 -25.23 1.51 5.65
C SER A 289 -26.66 1.50 6.17
N GLY A 290 -27.67 1.51 5.28
CA GLY A 290 -29.07 1.58 5.67
C GLY A 290 -29.42 2.85 6.45
N MET A 291 -28.71 3.95 6.20
CA MET A 291 -28.93 5.24 6.87
C MET A 291 -29.51 6.26 5.89
N VAL A 292 -30.50 7.01 6.33
CA VAL A 292 -31.17 8.04 5.56
C VAL A 292 -31.13 9.35 6.32
N THR A 293 -30.68 10.41 5.65
CA THR A 293 -30.61 11.76 6.19
C THR A 293 -31.79 12.56 5.69
N TYR A 294 -32.53 13.15 6.63
CA TYR A 294 -33.63 14.07 6.37
C TYR A 294 -33.26 15.48 6.83
N SER A 295 -33.87 16.49 6.20
CA SER A 295 -33.72 17.90 6.55
C SER A 295 -35.08 18.51 6.89
N SER A 296 -35.14 19.46 7.82
CA SER A 296 -36.36 20.18 8.15
C SER A 296 -36.84 21.11 7.02
N ASP A 297 -35.96 21.46 6.09
CA ASP A 297 -36.27 22.35 4.96
C ASP A 297 -36.17 21.63 3.61
N LYS A 298 -37.03 22.02 2.66
CA LYS A 298 -37.11 21.40 1.34
C LYS A 298 -35.94 21.74 0.42
N ARG A 299 -35.33 22.92 0.59
CA ARG A 299 -34.30 23.45 -0.32
C ARG A 299 -32.94 23.66 0.33
N LEU A 300 -32.93 23.91 1.64
CA LEU A 300 -31.71 24.17 2.39
C LEU A 300 -31.41 22.97 3.28
N ALA A 301 -30.13 22.62 3.40
CA ALA A 301 -29.69 21.60 4.35
C ALA A 301 -29.69 22.19 5.78
N ALA A 302 -30.88 22.36 6.35
CA ALA A 302 -31.08 22.80 7.73
C ALA A 302 -31.44 21.60 8.62
N ASN A 303 -30.87 21.53 9.82
CA ASN A 303 -31.12 20.51 10.85
C ASN A 303 -31.14 19.07 10.28
N LEU A 304 -30.01 18.64 9.73
CA LEU A 304 -29.87 17.31 9.15
C LEU A 304 -29.91 16.24 10.24
N VAL A 305 -30.93 15.38 10.18
CA VAL A 305 -31.10 14.24 11.10
C VAL A 305 -30.88 12.95 10.32
N THR A 306 -30.03 12.06 10.82
CA THR A 306 -29.73 10.77 10.18
C THR A 306 -30.35 9.63 10.97
N ILE A 307 -31.22 8.86 10.32
CA ILE A 307 -31.94 7.73 10.91
C ILE A 307 -31.70 6.44 10.13
N THR A 308 -31.99 5.30 10.75
CA THR A 308 -31.98 4.01 10.05
C THR A 308 -33.16 3.89 9.08
N ALA A 309 -32.98 3.12 8.01
CA ALA A 309 -34.02 2.89 7.00
C ALA A 309 -35.28 2.23 7.61
N ASP A 310 -35.09 1.26 8.51
CA ASP A 310 -36.19 0.58 9.21
C ASP A 310 -36.99 1.56 10.06
N ARG A 311 -36.31 2.47 10.77
CA ARG A 311 -36.98 3.49 11.58
C ARG A 311 -37.74 4.50 10.70
N ALA A 312 -37.18 4.87 9.56
CA ALA A 312 -37.87 5.72 8.60
C ALA A 312 -39.17 5.06 8.11
N LEU A 313 -39.13 3.75 7.84
CA LEU A 313 -40.29 2.93 7.48
C LEU A 313 -41.35 2.92 8.59
N GLU A 314 -40.96 2.68 9.83
CA GLU A 314 -41.87 2.74 10.99
C GLU A 314 -42.56 4.10 11.10
N ILE A 315 -41.81 5.20 10.95
CA ILE A 315 -42.37 6.55 11.01
C ILE A 315 -43.31 6.81 9.84
N ALA A 316 -42.97 6.35 8.64
CA ALA A 316 -43.87 6.46 7.49
C ALA A 316 -45.18 5.66 7.69
N GLU A 317 -45.12 4.49 8.34
CA GLU A 317 -46.32 3.71 8.69
C GLU A 317 -47.14 4.37 9.79
N MET A 318 -46.50 4.94 10.83
CA MET A 318 -47.17 5.74 11.87
C MET A 318 -47.88 6.95 11.26
N ASN A 319 -47.22 7.66 10.33
CA ASN A 319 -47.82 8.79 9.62
C ASN A 319 -49.02 8.38 8.76
N LYS A 320 -49.00 7.20 8.13
CA LYS A 320 -50.17 6.65 7.43
C LYS A 320 -51.34 6.34 8.36
N LYS A 321 -51.06 5.96 9.60
CA LYS A 321 -52.07 5.73 10.67
C LYS A 321 -52.53 7.03 11.34
N GLY A 322 -51.84 8.15 11.10
CA GLY A 322 -52.13 9.45 11.69
C GLY A 322 -51.44 9.72 13.04
N GLU A 323 -50.53 8.84 13.48
CA GLU A 323 -49.77 8.99 14.72
C GLU A 323 -48.43 9.70 14.43
N LYS A 324 -48.14 10.80 15.14
CA LYS A 324 -46.90 11.59 14.97
C LYS A 324 -45.94 11.37 16.13
N PRO A 325 -44.73 10.82 15.89
CA PRO A 325 -43.74 10.61 16.94
C PRO A 325 -43.16 11.93 17.46
N GLU A 326 -42.82 11.97 18.75
CA GLU A 326 -42.23 13.14 19.42
C GLU A 326 -40.85 13.54 18.87
N THR A 327 -40.02 12.57 18.50
CA THR A 327 -38.70 12.83 17.88
C THR A 327 -38.38 11.71 16.87
N ILE A 328 -37.66 12.06 15.82
CA ILE A 328 -37.29 11.12 14.74
C ILE A 328 -36.10 10.23 15.17
N GLU A 329 -35.21 10.74 16.02
CA GLU A 329 -34.07 9.99 16.57
C GLU A 329 -34.49 8.98 17.65
N LEU A 330 -33.89 7.79 17.61
CA LEU A 330 -33.98 6.77 18.67
C LEU A 330 -33.02 7.16 19.81
N GLY A 331 -33.48 8.08 20.65
CA GLY A 331 -32.73 8.59 21.79
C GLY A 331 -33.13 10.03 22.01
N GLY A 332 -33.86 10.30 23.09
CA GLY A 332 -34.37 11.63 23.41
C GLY A 332 -33.31 12.72 23.32
N ARG A 333 -33.76 13.95 23.04
CA ARG A 333 -32.96 15.18 22.85
C ARG A 333 -31.57 15.07 23.47
N LYS A 334 -30.53 15.00 22.62
CA LYS A 334 -29.20 15.40 23.06
C LYS A 334 -29.32 16.83 23.56
N GLU A 335 -29.13 17.04 24.87
CA GLU A 335 -28.95 18.39 25.40
C GLU A 335 -27.87 19.08 24.56
N PRO A 336 -28.07 20.34 24.14
CA PRO A 336 -27.08 21.04 23.36
C PRO A 336 -25.77 21.05 24.16
N GLU A 337 -24.74 20.42 23.60
CA GLU A 337 -23.39 20.51 24.15
C GLU A 337 -23.04 21.99 24.22
N ARG A 338 -22.90 22.51 25.45
CA ARG A 338 -22.50 23.91 25.67
C ARG A 338 -21.22 24.16 24.86
N PRO A 339 -21.09 25.31 24.19
CA PRO A 339 -19.88 25.61 23.43
C PRO A 339 -18.69 25.49 24.37
N VAL A 340 -17.84 24.49 24.12
CA VAL A 340 -16.66 24.22 24.93
C VAL A 340 -15.66 25.33 24.63
N ASP A 341 -15.44 26.20 25.61
CA ASP A 341 -14.45 27.26 25.51
C ASP A 341 -13.04 26.64 25.44
N LEU A 342 -12.42 26.73 24.26
CA LEU A 342 -11.18 26.03 23.89
C LEU A 342 -9.99 26.39 24.79
N ALA A 343 -10.10 27.45 25.59
CA ALA A 343 -9.07 27.95 26.49
C ALA A 343 -9.01 27.26 27.87
N THR A 344 -9.97 26.38 28.21
CA THR A 344 -10.00 25.71 29.54
C THR A 344 -9.47 24.26 29.54
N GLN A 345 -8.79 23.82 28.48
CA GLN A 345 -8.29 22.43 28.37
C GLN A 345 -6.89 22.15 28.98
N ASP A 346 -6.37 23.00 29.87
CA ASP A 346 -5.12 22.72 30.61
C ASP A 346 -5.37 22.01 31.96
N ASP A 347 -6.19 20.95 31.93
CA ASP A 347 -6.25 19.98 33.04
C ASP A 347 -5.14 18.93 32.87
N LEU A 348 -4.01 19.16 33.56
CA LEU A 348 -2.81 18.31 33.60
C LEU A 348 -3.05 16.83 33.96
N ASN A 349 -4.24 16.45 34.44
CA ASN A 349 -4.59 15.08 34.85
C ASN A 349 -5.38 14.27 33.81
N ARG A 350 -5.43 14.68 32.54
CA ARG A 350 -6.09 13.94 31.44
C ARG A 350 -5.58 12.50 31.28
N PHE A 351 -4.33 12.22 31.67
CA PHE A 351 -3.69 10.91 31.52
C PHE A 351 -3.84 9.97 32.74
N ASP A 352 -4.39 10.44 33.87
CA ASP A 352 -4.41 9.67 35.14
C ASP A 352 -5.70 8.88 35.41
N LYS A 353 -6.67 8.87 34.49
CA LYS A 353 -7.91 8.09 34.69
C LYS A 353 -7.64 6.59 34.54
N LYS A 354 -7.39 5.91 35.67
CA LYS A 354 -7.37 4.44 35.81
C LYS A 354 -8.67 3.84 35.24
N LYS A 355 -8.51 2.90 34.29
CA LYS A 355 -9.58 2.06 33.74
C LYS A 355 -10.41 1.42 34.87
N LYS A 356 -11.71 1.75 34.96
CA LYS A 356 -12.67 1.02 35.81
C LYS A 356 -12.75 -0.43 35.34
N LYS A 357 -12.45 -1.37 36.24
CA LYS A 357 -12.63 -2.81 36.03
C LYS A 357 -14.12 -3.11 35.87
N ARG A 358 -14.48 -3.80 34.79
CA ARG A 358 -15.77 -4.49 34.65
C ARG A 358 -15.74 -5.75 35.52
N ASN A 359 -16.78 -5.96 36.32
CA ASN A 359 -16.94 -7.15 37.16
C ASN A 359 -17.13 -8.40 36.29
N PRO A 360 -16.39 -9.50 36.51
CA PRO A 360 -16.68 -10.78 35.88
C PRO A 360 -17.72 -11.57 36.70
N ILE A 361 -18.63 -12.21 35.98
CA ILE A 361 -19.58 -13.21 36.46
C ILE A 361 -18.79 -14.51 36.75
N ILE A 362 -19.08 -15.13 37.89
CA ILE A 362 -18.49 -16.37 38.41
C ILE A 362 -18.86 -17.55 37.51
N THR A 363 -17.93 -18.48 37.22
CA THR A 363 -18.11 -19.96 37.27
C THR A 363 -16.76 -20.69 37.07
N THR A 364 -16.32 -21.36 38.14
CA THR A 364 -15.67 -22.68 38.28
C THR A 364 -14.30 -23.02 37.66
N MET A 365 -13.34 -23.14 38.59
CA MET A 365 -12.15 -24.02 38.75
C MET A 365 -11.67 -24.97 37.62
N VAL A 366 -10.35 -25.08 37.42
CA VAL A 366 -9.43 -26.10 37.99
C VAL A 366 -8.03 -26.05 37.32
N ARG A 367 -6.97 -25.95 38.17
CA ARG A 367 -5.54 -26.39 38.08
C ARG A 367 -4.72 -25.99 36.83
N THR A 368 -3.44 -25.57 36.91
CA THR A 368 -2.31 -26.37 37.41
C THR A 368 -0.99 -25.53 37.40
N ILE A 369 -0.27 -25.55 38.53
CA ILE A 369 1.21 -25.54 38.77
C ILE A 369 2.12 -24.50 38.08
N HIS A 370 2.79 -23.67 38.90
CA HIS A 370 4.14 -23.14 38.63
C HIS A 370 5.03 -23.36 39.87
N ASN A 371 6.19 -23.98 39.66
CA ASN A 371 7.26 -24.15 40.66
C ASN A 371 8.05 -22.84 40.86
N PRO A 372 8.57 -22.55 42.07
CA PRO A 372 9.43 -21.40 42.32
C PRO A 372 10.92 -21.77 42.28
N LEU A 373 11.78 -20.81 41.94
CA LEU A 373 13.23 -20.82 42.20
C LEU A 373 13.65 -19.55 42.97
N PRO A 374 14.77 -19.59 43.72
CA PRO A 374 14.82 -19.05 45.08
C PRO A 374 15.48 -17.67 45.23
N ARG A 375 15.21 -17.03 46.37
CA ARG A 375 15.77 -15.77 46.87
C ARG A 375 17.25 -15.89 47.27
N ARG A 376 18.05 -14.82 47.03
CA ARG A 376 19.28 -14.53 47.79
C ARG A 376 19.45 -13.04 48.17
N LYS A 377 19.38 -12.83 49.48
CA LYS A 377 19.93 -11.86 50.46
C LYS A 377 20.53 -10.48 50.04
N ASN A 378 19.93 -9.45 50.66
CA ASN A 378 20.39 -8.18 51.26
C ASN A 378 21.44 -7.25 50.58
N PRO A 379 21.12 -5.94 50.39
CA PRO A 379 22.03 -4.94 49.83
C PRO A 379 22.62 -4.02 50.92
N ARG A 380 23.89 -4.19 51.27
CA ARG A 380 24.65 -3.15 52.01
C ARG A 380 26.03 -2.82 51.41
N MET A 381 26.58 -3.67 50.54
CA MET A 381 27.83 -3.39 49.82
C MET A 381 27.66 -2.59 48.52
N HIS A 382 26.44 -2.48 47.96
CA HIS A 382 26.25 -1.81 46.67
C HIS A 382 26.33 -0.28 46.72
N ARG A 383 26.07 0.35 47.87
CA ARG A 383 25.99 1.81 47.95
C ARG A 383 27.35 2.50 47.84
N GLN A 384 28.40 1.88 48.39
CA GLN A 384 29.77 2.42 48.32
C GLN A 384 30.41 2.17 46.95
N VAL A 385 30.16 1.01 46.33
CA VAL A 385 30.62 0.71 44.97
C VAL A 385 29.92 1.59 43.93
N LEU A 386 28.62 1.86 44.09
CA LEU A 386 27.87 2.74 43.20
C LEU A 386 28.32 4.21 43.31
N LEU A 387 28.67 4.67 44.51
CA LEU A 387 29.24 6.01 44.75
C LEU A 387 30.62 6.16 44.11
N LEU A 388 31.48 5.14 44.24
CA LEU A 388 32.81 5.17 43.62
C LEU A 388 32.71 5.11 42.09
N LEU A 389 31.77 4.31 41.54
CA LEU A 389 31.50 4.23 40.11
C LEU A 389 30.93 5.56 39.55
N MET A 390 30.05 6.23 40.30
CA MET A 390 29.53 7.57 39.97
C MET A 390 30.64 8.63 39.93
N VAL A 391 31.59 8.60 40.88
CA VAL A 391 32.73 9.53 40.90
C VAL A 391 33.69 9.27 39.73
N VAL A 392 33.93 8.00 39.38
CA VAL A 392 34.74 7.63 38.20
C VAL A 392 34.04 8.04 36.88
N LEU A 393 32.71 7.91 36.80
CA LEU A 393 31.91 8.39 35.66
C LEU A 393 31.89 9.92 35.55
N LEU A 394 31.88 10.65 36.67
CA LEU A 394 31.98 12.12 36.69
C LEU A 394 33.36 12.62 36.27
N LEU A 395 34.44 11.87 36.56
CA LEU A 395 35.81 12.22 36.16
C LEU A 395 36.14 11.82 34.71
N ALA A 396 35.34 10.97 34.06
CA ALA A 396 35.54 10.53 32.68
C ALA A 396 34.79 11.37 31.62
N SER A 397 33.99 12.36 32.03
CA SER A 397 33.07 13.10 31.13
C SER A 397 33.67 14.38 30.52
N CYS A 398 34.99 14.53 30.49
CA CYS A 398 35.64 15.62 29.75
C CYS A 398 36.33 15.04 28.52
N ASP A 399 35.58 14.84 27.43
CA ASP A 399 36.19 14.62 26.11
C ASP A 399 36.84 15.94 25.69
N ARG A 400 38.18 15.99 25.67
CA ARG A 400 38.93 17.24 25.49
C ARG A 400 38.91 17.77 24.05
N SER A 401 38.23 17.10 23.13
CA SER A 401 38.20 17.39 21.68
C SER A 401 36.90 18.03 21.17
N THR A 402 35.79 18.00 21.92
CA THR A 402 34.53 18.63 21.48
C THR A 402 34.52 20.13 21.77
N LEU A 403 34.39 20.94 20.71
CA LEU A 403 34.27 22.40 20.81
C LEU A 403 32.83 22.86 21.06
N MET A 404 31.87 22.23 20.37
CA MET A 404 30.46 22.58 20.50
C MET A 404 29.60 21.37 20.16
N HIS A 405 28.59 21.10 20.99
CA HIS A 405 27.59 20.08 20.74
C HIS A 405 26.22 20.66 21.11
N SER A 406 25.38 20.94 20.11
CA SER A 406 24.09 21.61 20.32
C SER A 406 23.02 21.06 19.39
N TYR A 407 21.82 20.86 19.92
CA TYR A 407 20.62 20.49 19.18
C TYR A 407 19.53 21.53 19.39
N GLN A 408 18.85 21.89 18.30
CA GLN A 408 17.68 22.76 18.31
C GLN A 408 16.43 21.95 17.95
N PRO A 409 15.36 22.06 18.74
CA PRO A 409 14.11 21.37 18.47
C PRO A 409 13.37 22.02 17.30
N VAL A 410 12.73 21.19 16.48
CA VAL A 410 11.85 21.61 15.39
C VAL A 410 10.43 21.73 15.93
N LYS A 411 9.73 22.80 15.56
CA LYS A 411 8.36 23.07 16.01
C LYS A 411 7.41 21.94 15.60
N ASP A 412 6.61 21.45 16.55
CA ASP A 412 5.56 20.43 16.33
C ASP A 412 6.04 19.13 15.65
N ASN A 413 7.33 18.79 15.74
CA ASN A 413 7.96 17.68 15.01
C ASN A 413 7.72 17.73 13.49
N CYS A 414 7.50 18.92 12.94
CA CYS A 414 7.22 19.17 11.53
C CYS A 414 8.15 20.28 11.03
N TRP A 415 9.09 19.93 10.15
CA TRP A 415 10.06 20.90 9.62
C TRP A 415 9.53 21.55 8.34
N ASP A 416 9.17 22.83 8.41
CA ASP A 416 8.78 23.61 7.24
C ASP A 416 10.00 23.94 6.35
N ARG A 417 9.79 24.03 5.04
CA ARG A 417 10.82 24.36 4.05
C ARG A 417 11.32 25.80 4.19
N ALA A 418 10.50 26.71 4.72
CA ALA A 418 10.91 28.07 5.03
C ALA A 418 11.73 28.17 6.33
N ASP A 419 11.61 27.18 7.23
CA ASP A 419 12.25 27.20 8.53
C ASP A 419 13.75 26.87 8.41
N THR A 420 14.58 27.84 8.82
CA THR A 420 16.04 27.71 8.81
C THR A 420 16.56 27.69 10.24
N ILE A 421 17.20 26.58 10.61
CA ILE A 421 17.78 26.35 11.93
C ILE A 421 19.18 26.97 11.93
N ARG A 422 19.49 27.79 12.94
CA ARG A 422 20.71 28.61 12.97
C ARG A 422 21.56 28.31 14.19
N PHE A 423 22.84 28.09 13.98
CA PHE A 423 23.81 27.87 15.04
C PHE A 423 24.92 28.91 14.95
N THR A 424 25.14 29.66 16.02
CA THR A 424 26.22 30.63 16.13
C THR A 424 27.49 29.93 16.63
N LEU A 425 28.60 30.14 15.93
CA LEU A 425 29.91 29.55 16.27
C LEU A 425 30.59 30.37 17.37
N PRO A 426 31.22 29.71 18.37
CA PRO A 426 31.99 30.40 19.40
C PRO A 426 33.28 30.99 18.83
N ALA A 427 33.70 32.17 19.31
CA ALA A 427 34.97 32.78 18.92
C ALA A 427 36.16 31.98 19.50
N LEU A 428 37.08 31.53 18.64
CA LEU A 428 38.25 30.75 19.06
C LEU A 428 39.47 31.62 19.38
N THR A 429 40.28 31.16 20.34
CA THR A 429 41.50 31.82 20.81
C THR A 429 42.77 31.40 20.06
N GLN A 430 42.72 30.30 19.28
CA GLN A 430 43.77 29.75 18.42
C GLN A 430 43.20 29.29 17.08
N ASP A 431 44.05 29.11 16.07
CA ASP A 431 43.67 28.56 14.77
C ASP A 431 43.55 27.03 14.91
N ASP A 432 42.31 26.51 14.79
CA ASP A 432 42.01 25.09 14.90
C ASP A 432 41.30 24.61 13.63
N ASN A 433 41.76 23.49 13.06
CA ASN A 433 41.04 22.83 11.97
C ASN A 433 39.96 21.94 12.58
N CYS A 434 38.70 22.28 12.38
CA CYS A 434 37.58 21.62 13.04
C CYS A 434 36.77 20.79 12.04
N SER A 435 36.36 19.60 12.47
CA SER A 435 35.36 18.81 11.75
C SER A 435 33.96 19.11 12.30
N VAL A 436 33.01 19.37 11.40
CA VAL A 436 31.60 19.57 11.75
C VAL A 436 30.85 18.29 11.41
N LEU A 437 30.17 17.71 12.39
CA LEU A 437 29.18 16.65 12.20
C LEU A 437 27.79 17.25 12.35
N ILE A 438 26.86 16.83 11.51
CA ILE A 438 25.47 17.27 11.56
C ILE A 438 24.61 16.10 12.02
N GLY A 439 23.94 16.32 13.13
CA GLY A 439 23.08 15.35 13.78
C GLY A 439 21.61 15.60 13.47
N LEU A 440 20.87 14.54 13.21
CA LEU A 440 19.43 14.57 13.02
C LEU A 440 18.75 13.55 13.92
N ARG A 441 17.64 13.95 14.55
CA ARG A 441 16.78 13.06 15.33
C ARG A 441 15.42 12.93 14.67
N LEU A 442 15.04 11.69 14.38
CA LEU A 442 13.78 11.35 13.72
C LEU A 442 12.93 10.42 14.58
N THR A 443 11.64 10.41 14.33
CA THR A 443 10.66 9.47 14.91
C THR A 443 10.16 8.48 13.86
N ASN A 444 9.46 7.45 14.31
CA ASN A 444 8.79 6.48 13.43
C ASN A 444 7.74 7.09 12.47
N SER A 445 7.38 8.37 12.61
CA SER A 445 6.43 9.04 11.72
C SER A 445 7.08 9.62 10.46
N TYR A 446 8.42 9.63 10.35
CA TYR A 446 9.11 10.06 9.14
C TYR A 446 8.94 9.01 8.02
N PRO A 447 8.31 9.33 6.88
CA PRO A 447 7.86 8.32 5.92
C PRO A 447 8.82 8.10 4.73
N TYR A 448 10.00 8.73 4.70
CA TYR A 448 10.90 8.70 3.54
C TYR A 448 12.20 7.94 3.82
N GLU A 449 12.78 7.39 2.75
CA GLU A 449 14.06 6.65 2.79
C GLU A 449 15.27 7.58 2.89
N GLN A 450 15.16 8.77 2.32
CA GLN A 450 16.24 9.75 2.23
C GLN A 450 15.79 11.13 2.66
N LEU A 451 16.72 11.88 3.25
CA LEU A 451 16.54 13.28 3.61
C LEU A 451 17.70 14.09 3.04
N VAL A 452 17.38 15.11 2.24
CA VAL A 452 18.36 16.04 1.69
C VAL A 452 18.28 17.36 2.45
N ILE A 453 19.40 17.79 3.02
CA ILE A 453 19.54 19.08 3.70
C ILE A 453 20.57 19.95 2.99
N GLN A 454 20.36 21.26 3.05
CA GLN A 454 21.35 22.24 2.69
C GLN A 454 21.96 22.83 3.95
N VAL A 455 23.29 22.91 3.95
CA VAL A 455 24.09 23.49 5.03
C VAL A 455 24.84 24.67 4.45
N GLU A 456 24.63 25.82 5.07
CA GLU A 456 25.27 27.07 4.70
C GLU A 456 26.14 27.54 5.87
N GLN A 457 27.40 27.81 5.61
CA GLN A 457 28.36 28.35 6.57
C GLN A 457 28.71 29.77 6.14
N ASP A 458 28.45 30.73 7.02
CA ASP A 458 28.78 32.13 6.81
C ASP A 458 29.75 32.58 7.89
N LEU A 459 31.04 32.66 7.53
CA LEU A 459 32.12 33.06 8.43
C LEU A 459 32.54 34.50 8.12
N GLN A 460 32.74 35.31 9.16
CA GLN A 460 33.14 36.71 9.07
C GLN A 460 34.59 36.90 9.52
N HIS A 461 35.35 37.78 8.85
CA HIS A 461 36.75 38.12 9.15
C HIS A 461 37.78 36.96 9.00
N PRO A 462 38.09 36.45 7.79
CA PRO A 462 37.68 36.88 6.44
C PRO A 462 36.33 36.29 6.01
N THR A 463 35.58 37.03 5.20
CA THR A 463 34.25 36.60 4.72
C THR A 463 34.37 35.34 3.85
N THR A 464 33.92 34.22 4.39
CA THR A 464 33.91 32.93 3.69
C THR A 464 32.49 32.38 3.75
N HIS A 465 31.87 32.28 2.58
CA HIS A 465 30.57 31.67 2.41
C HIS A 465 30.74 30.31 1.75
N ARG A 466 30.21 29.27 2.39
CA ARG A 466 30.20 27.91 1.82
C ARG A 466 28.79 27.36 1.90
N LEU A 467 28.38 26.68 0.85
CA LEU A 467 27.06 26.08 0.73
C LEU A 467 27.24 24.66 0.18
N ASP A 468 26.64 23.70 0.86
CA ASP A 468 26.70 22.29 0.47
C ASP A 468 25.36 21.59 0.73
N THR A 469 25.17 20.48 0.03
CA THR A 469 23.95 19.67 0.09
C THR A 469 24.29 18.27 0.55
N ILE A 470 23.77 17.90 1.72
CA ILE A 470 24.03 16.61 2.36
C ILE A 470 22.80 15.72 2.21
N THR A 471 23.03 14.48 1.76
CA THR A 471 21.98 13.47 1.64
C THR A 471 22.15 12.39 2.71
N TYR A 472 21.15 12.26 3.58
CA TYR A 472 21.04 11.16 4.55
C TYR A 472 20.28 10.00 3.93
N ASN A 473 20.90 8.82 3.90
CA ASN A 473 20.23 7.56 3.61
C ASN A 473 19.79 6.95 4.94
N LEU A 474 18.49 7.01 5.25
CA LEU A 474 17.93 6.65 6.55
C LEU A 474 17.52 5.16 6.62
N THR A 475 17.25 4.53 5.48
CA THR A 475 16.84 3.12 5.40
C THR A 475 17.84 2.27 4.62
N GLY A 476 18.03 1.02 5.04
CA GLY A 476 18.79 0.03 4.27
C GLY A 476 18.00 -0.51 3.06
N ASN A 477 18.63 -1.35 2.24
CA ASN A 477 18.03 -1.97 1.03
C ASN A 477 16.76 -2.83 1.32
N ASN A 478 16.54 -3.14 2.59
CA ASN A 478 15.42 -3.91 3.14
C ASN A 478 14.30 -3.02 3.74
N GLY A 479 14.42 -1.69 3.67
CA GLY A 479 13.42 -0.74 4.16
C GLY A 479 13.39 -0.54 5.68
N GLU A 480 14.33 -1.14 6.42
CA GLU A 480 14.49 -0.89 7.86
C GLU A 480 15.39 0.33 8.10
N PHE A 481 15.03 1.16 9.09
CA PHE A 481 15.84 2.30 9.51
C PHE A 481 17.22 1.82 10.01
N THR A 482 18.28 2.46 9.53
CA THR A 482 19.66 2.01 9.80
C THR A 482 20.10 2.31 11.25
N ALA A 483 19.53 3.33 11.87
CA ALA A 483 19.80 3.68 13.26
C ALA A 483 18.99 2.84 14.26
N LYS A 484 19.59 2.52 15.41
CA LYS A 484 18.93 1.79 16.51
C LYS A 484 18.45 2.76 17.58
N GLY A 485 17.15 2.79 17.85
CA GLY A 485 16.56 3.56 18.95
C GLY A 485 15.16 3.07 19.29
N ILE A 486 14.75 3.19 20.55
CA ILE A 486 13.45 2.68 21.03
C ILE A 486 12.30 3.55 20.52
N ASN A 487 12.47 4.88 20.54
CA ASN A 487 11.47 5.86 20.10
C ASN A 487 12.01 6.91 19.11
N TYR A 488 13.32 7.17 19.12
CA TYR A 488 13.99 8.16 18.27
C TYR A 488 15.20 7.53 17.59
N PHE A 489 15.38 7.85 16.32
CA PHE A 489 16.53 7.47 15.52
C PHE A 489 17.48 8.65 15.39
N GLN A 490 18.72 8.50 15.83
CA GLN A 490 19.76 9.52 15.70
C GLN A 490 20.68 9.15 14.54
N TYR A 491 20.87 10.09 13.62
CA TYR A 491 21.80 9.99 12.50
C TYR A 491 22.81 11.11 12.60
N GLU A 492 24.08 10.80 12.36
CA GLU A 492 25.16 11.77 12.28
C GLU A 492 25.93 11.54 10.99
N THR A 493 26.29 12.62 10.31
CA THR A 493 27.13 12.57 9.11
C THR A 493 28.13 13.71 9.12
N GLN A 494 29.22 13.55 8.38
CA GLN A 494 30.24 14.58 8.24
C GLN A 494 29.70 15.73 7.38
N GLY A 495 29.77 16.93 7.92
CA GLY A 495 29.47 18.18 7.24
C GLY A 495 30.71 18.82 6.63
N LEU A 496 30.54 20.06 6.18
CA LEU A 496 31.59 20.87 5.56
C LEU A 496 32.79 21.08 6.51
N PRO A 497 34.04 20.97 6.01
CA PRO A 497 35.23 21.24 6.81
C PRO A 497 35.26 22.70 7.24
N LEU A 498 35.63 22.93 8.50
CA LEU A 498 35.55 24.23 9.15
C LEU A 498 36.93 24.67 9.63
N ASP A 499 37.60 25.49 8.81
CA ASP A 499 38.87 26.12 9.14
C ASP A 499 38.61 27.46 9.86
N LEU A 500 38.46 27.45 11.19
CA LEU A 500 38.25 28.68 11.96
C LEU A 500 39.59 29.33 12.32
N LYS A 501 39.77 30.58 11.90
CA LYS A 501 40.90 31.42 12.31
C LYS A 501 40.62 32.11 13.65
N LYS A 502 41.68 32.50 14.35
CA LYS A 502 41.62 33.21 15.63
C LYS A 502 40.78 34.48 15.52
N GLY A 503 39.75 34.58 16.37
CA GLY A 503 38.82 35.71 16.39
C GLY A 503 37.75 35.72 15.28
N GLN A 504 37.68 34.67 14.45
CA GLN A 504 36.66 34.53 13.42
C GLN A 504 35.32 34.13 14.06
N THR A 505 34.24 34.80 13.67
CA THR A 505 32.86 34.51 14.11
C THR A 505 32.02 34.12 12.91
N GLY A 506 31.03 33.25 13.09
CA GLY A 506 30.15 32.86 11.99
C GLY A 506 28.93 32.11 12.43
N GLU A 507 28.04 31.86 11.47
CA GLU A 507 26.81 31.09 11.68
C GLU A 507 26.71 29.93 10.69
N ILE A 508 26.18 28.81 11.18
CA ILE A 508 25.78 27.68 10.35
C ILE A 508 24.26 27.68 10.25
N ARG A 509 23.74 27.75 9.03
CA ARG A 509 22.31 27.68 8.73
C ARG A 509 22.00 26.33 8.07
N ILE A 510 20.97 25.65 8.57
CA ILE A 510 20.54 24.36 8.04
C ILE A 510 19.06 24.46 7.66
N ARG A 511 18.74 24.01 6.44
CA ARG A 511 17.37 23.88 5.92
C ARG A 511 17.22 22.60 5.12
N HIS A 512 16.01 22.08 4.99
CA HIS A 512 15.77 20.91 4.13
C HIS A 512 15.50 21.31 2.66
N LEU A 513 15.84 20.42 1.73
CA LEU A 513 15.65 20.60 0.28
C LEU A 513 14.65 19.60 -0.31
N MET A 514 13.78 19.02 0.53
CA MET A 514 12.77 18.07 0.08
C MET A 514 11.67 18.79 -0.73
N HIS A 515 10.99 18.04 -1.62
CA HIS A 515 9.96 18.63 -2.48
C HIS A 515 8.70 19.06 -1.71
N ARG A 516 8.41 18.43 -0.57
CA ARG A 516 7.27 18.81 0.29
C ARG A 516 7.56 20.09 1.06
N GLU A 517 6.51 20.88 1.28
CA GLU A 517 6.57 22.10 2.09
C GLU A 517 6.82 21.80 3.57
N VAL A 518 6.21 20.75 4.12
CA VAL A 518 6.38 20.35 5.52
C VAL A 518 6.83 18.90 5.63
N LEU A 519 7.89 18.66 6.39
CA LEU A 519 8.44 17.33 6.68
C LEU A 519 8.03 16.85 8.08
N PRO A 520 7.14 15.85 8.19
CA PRO A 520 6.74 15.30 9.48
C PRO A 520 7.80 14.34 10.03
N GLY A 521 7.95 14.31 11.35
CA GLY A 521 8.71 13.29 12.07
C GLY A 521 10.16 13.63 12.40
N ILE A 522 10.62 14.84 12.08
CA ILE A 522 11.94 15.37 12.47
C ILE A 522 11.76 16.12 13.79
N THR A 523 12.48 15.71 14.85
CA THR A 523 12.34 16.30 16.18
C THR A 523 13.40 17.36 16.43
N ASP A 524 14.67 17.04 16.14
CA ASP A 524 15.79 17.90 16.44
C ASP A 524 16.83 17.85 15.32
N VAL A 525 17.45 19.01 15.07
CA VAL A 525 18.64 19.14 14.23
C VAL A 525 19.75 19.67 15.11
N GLY A 526 20.94 19.12 14.99
CA GLY A 526 22.08 19.51 15.80
C GLY A 526 23.38 19.55 15.02
N ILE A 527 24.36 20.22 15.62
CA ILE A 527 25.73 20.24 15.12
C ILE A 527 26.69 19.85 16.25
N HIS A 528 27.71 19.10 15.86
CA HIS A 528 28.78 18.64 16.72
C HIS A 528 30.11 19.02 16.08
N ILE A 529 30.86 19.91 16.71
CA ILE A 529 32.15 20.41 16.23
C ILE A 529 33.25 19.79 17.07
N ILE A 530 34.17 19.10 16.40
CA ILE A 530 35.28 18.38 17.01
C ILE A 530 36.59 18.93 16.45
N ARG A 531 37.60 19.10 17.32
CA ARG A 531 38.99 19.44 16.96
C ARG A 531 39.77 18.28 16.38
#